data_AF-A0A2A2Y9L3-F1
#
_entry.id   AF-A0A2A2Y9L3-F1
#
_cell.length_a   1.000
_cell.length_b   1.000
_cell.length_c   1.000
_cell.angle_alpha   90.00
_cell.angle_beta   90.00
_cell.angle_gamma   90.00
#
_symmetry.space_group_name_H-M   'P 1'
#
loop_
_entity.id
_entity.type
_entity.pdbx_description
1 polymer ?
#
loop_
_entity_poly.entity_id
_entity_poly.type
_entity_poly.pdbx_seq_one_letter_code
_entity_poly.pdbx_strand_id
1 'polypeptide(L)'
;MKKPIQHKANKLSTLKGFTLVELMVAMGIAIVIMSMLVGITNVAMGAWQRSRAEVRASRQAKAMLDVMARDFESIVLRSGNINEWLYCKTETDLPGPDRDKSTNAAELMFFTSATDRYQGALGTSKDLGGDVCAVSYKLAFQDPLDASESPTSTFVFYRQLVDPKPTFDSLLAKPDLKQAFNAEGGNNRFETATSNSGSTDSQYEFVCENVYQYSITFRVDVSDPMSVGSTVKPVRVTLGDAGTANEFRIYGDRLDTDGTPASGAMSVSNEQLKSGKVTGCEISITVLSDTGINQLKTRTFIDEKAKAKFLQEHSYEFTKSVDLPGL
;
A
#
# COMPACT_ATOMS: atom_id res chain seq x y z
N MET A 1 -74.95 -2.18 74.45
CA MET A 1 -74.32 -3.21 73.60
C MET A 1 -73.02 -2.66 73.02
N LYS A 2 -71.85 -3.13 73.50
CA LYS A 2 -70.53 -2.78 72.95
C LYS A 2 -69.94 -4.06 72.32
N LYS A 3 -69.66 -4.04 71.01
CA LYS A 3 -68.96 -5.13 70.30
C LYS A 3 -67.47 -5.12 70.69
N PRO A 4 -66.81 -6.28 70.85
CA PRO A 4 -65.37 -6.32 71.03
C PRO A 4 -64.66 -6.15 69.67
N ILE A 5 -63.57 -5.39 69.68
CA ILE A 5 -62.69 -5.16 68.53
C ILE A 5 -61.76 -6.37 68.40
N GLN A 6 -61.81 -7.06 67.26
CA GLN A 6 -60.92 -8.17 66.91
C GLN A 6 -59.60 -7.60 66.37
N HIS A 7 -58.49 -7.78 67.08
CA HIS A 7 -57.16 -7.52 66.56
C HIS A 7 -56.75 -8.66 65.59
N LYS A 8 -56.70 -8.37 64.29
CA LYS A 8 -56.00 -9.23 63.32
C LYS A 8 -54.50 -9.09 63.55
N ALA A 9 -53.86 -10.14 64.06
CA ALA A 9 -52.42 -10.25 64.07
C ALA A 9 -51.90 -10.41 62.63
N ASN A 10 -51.06 -9.48 62.17
CA ASN A 10 -50.30 -9.66 60.93
C ASN A 10 -49.29 -10.79 61.15
N LYS A 11 -49.44 -11.90 60.43
CA LYS A 11 -48.39 -12.92 60.30
C LYS A 11 -47.18 -12.28 59.61
N LEU A 12 -46.13 -11.99 60.35
CA LEU A 12 -44.81 -11.78 59.75
C LEU A 12 -44.38 -13.10 59.13
N SER A 13 -44.27 -13.14 57.80
CA SER A 13 -43.70 -14.29 57.10
C SER A 13 -42.24 -14.42 57.51
N THR A 14 -41.91 -15.54 58.16
CA THR A 14 -40.53 -15.94 58.43
C THR A 14 -39.81 -16.09 57.09
N LEU A 15 -38.94 -15.14 56.75
CA LEU A 15 -38.03 -15.26 55.63
C LEU A 15 -37.09 -16.43 55.94
N LYS A 16 -37.27 -17.56 55.24
CA LYS A 16 -36.37 -18.71 55.33
C LYS A 16 -35.01 -18.28 54.77
N GLY A 17 -33.96 -18.36 55.59
CA GLY A 17 -32.59 -18.17 55.14
C GLY A 17 -32.13 -19.32 54.25
N PHE A 18 -31.23 -19.03 53.31
CA PHE A 18 -30.67 -20.02 52.38
C PHE A 18 -29.80 -21.06 53.09
N THR A 19 -29.84 -22.28 52.60
CA THR A 19 -28.97 -23.37 53.09
C THR A 19 -27.55 -23.23 52.53
N LEU A 20 -26.54 -23.75 53.25
CA LEU A 20 -25.14 -23.68 52.81
C LEU A 20 -24.91 -24.36 51.45
N VAL A 21 -25.66 -25.43 51.17
CA VAL A 21 -25.64 -26.13 49.88
C VAL A 21 -26.20 -25.26 48.76
N GLU A 22 -27.33 -24.56 48.96
CA GLU A 22 -27.85 -23.61 47.97
C GLU A 22 -26.85 -22.50 47.66
N LEU A 23 -26.15 -21.99 48.68
CA LEU A 23 -25.16 -20.93 48.51
C LEU A 23 -23.95 -21.43 47.69
N MET A 24 -23.48 -22.65 47.96
CA MET A 24 -22.40 -23.27 47.16
C MET A 24 -22.82 -23.55 45.72
N VAL A 25 -24.05 -24.05 45.50
CA VAL A 25 -24.58 -24.30 44.15
C VAL A 25 -24.76 -22.99 43.39
N ALA A 26 -25.28 -21.95 44.03
CA ALA A 26 -25.44 -20.62 43.44
C ALA A 26 -24.09 -20.02 43.04
N MET A 27 -23.07 -20.11 43.91
CA MET A 27 -21.72 -19.65 43.58
C MET A 27 -21.09 -20.49 42.45
N GLY A 28 -21.30 -21.81 42.43
CA GLY A 28 -20.83 -22.68 41.35
C GLY A 28 -21.40 -22.28 40.00
N ILE A 29 -22.72 -22.06 39.93
CA ILE A 29 -23.39 -21.59 38.71
C ILE A 29 -22.89 -20.19 38.32
N ALA A 30 -22.72 -19.28 39.29
CA ALA A 30 -22.22 -17.93 39.02
C ALA A 30 -20.81 -17.95 38.41
N ILE A 31 -19.90 -18.81 38.90
CA ILE A 31 -18.55 -18.96 38.34
C ILE A 31 -18.60 -19.46 36.90
N VAL A 32 -19.46 -20.45 36.60
CA VAL A 32 -19.61 -20.99 35.25
C VAL A 32 -20.13 -19.91 34.29
N ILE A 33 -21.17 -19.16 34.69
CA ILE A 33 -21.74 -18.08 33.88
C ILE A 33 -20.71 -16.96 33.66
N MET A 34 -19.99 -16.56 34.72
CA MET A 34 -18.98 -15.52 34.62
C MET A 34 -17.84 -15.94 33.69
N SER A 35 -17.40 -17.20 33.77
CA SER A 35 -16.36 -17.75 32.89
C SER A 35 -16.79 -17.72 31.43
N MET A 36 -18.05 -18.11 31.16
CA MET A 36 -18.63 -18.06 29.81
C MET A 36 -18.72 -16.61 29.29
N LEU A 37 -19.15 -15.67 30.14
CA LEU A 37 -19.28 -14.27 29.78
C LEU A 37 -17.94 -13.63 29.45
N VAL A 38 -16.90 -13.91 30.23
CA VAL A 38 -15.52 -13.46 29.94
C VAL A 38 -15.03 -14.05 28.62
N GLY A 39 -15.29 -15.33 28.36
CA GLY A 39 -14.94 -15.98 27.09
C GLY A 39 -15.58 -15.29 25.88
N ILE A 40 -16.89 -15.04 25.93
CA ILE A 40 -17.61 -14.32 24.87
C ILE A 40 -17.08 -12.89 24.72
N THR A 41 -16.82 -12.21 25.84
CA THR A 41 -16.29 -10.84 25.84
C THR A 41 -14.93 -10.76 25.17
N ASN A 42 -14.04 -11.72 25.42
CA ASN A 42 -12.72 -11.77 24.78
C ASN A 42 -12.82 -11.98 23.27
N VAL A 43 -13.70 -12.88 22.82
CA VAL A 43 -13.94 -13.11 21.38
C VAL A 43 -14.53 -11.85 20.72
N ALA A 44 -15.52 -11.23 21.36
CA ALA A 44 -16.14 -10.00 20.87
C ALA A 44 -15.13 -8.83 20.80
N MET A 45 -14.29 -8.67 21.83
CA MET A 45 -13.25 -7.65 21.86
C MET A 45 -12.19 -7.87 20.77
N GLY A 46 -11.76 -9.12 20.56
CA GLY A 46 -10.82 -9.46 19.49
C GLY A 46 -11.40 -9.18 18.09
N ALA A 47 -12.67 -9.54 17.86
CA ALA A 47 -13.36 -9.21 16.61
C ALA A 47 -13.49 -7.70 16.41
N TRP A 48 -13.82 -6.95 17.46
CA TRP A 48 -13.89 -5.50 17.43
C TRP A 48 -12.54 -4.85 17.11
N GLN A 49 -11.45 -5.30 17.74
CA GLN A 49 -10.10 -4.81 17.46
C GLN A 49 -9.68 -5.09 16.02
N ARG A 50 -9.95 -6.30 15.51
CA ARG A 50 -9.67 -6.65 14.11
C ARG A 50 -10.45 -5.78 13.14
N SER A 51 -11.74 -5.55 13.39
CA SER A 51 -12.57 -4.66 12.58
C SER A 51 -12.04 -3.22 12.56
N ARG A 52 -11.61 -2.70 13.71
CA ARG A 52 -10.97 -1.37 13.77
C ARG A 52 -9.65 -1.30 13.02
N ALA A 53 -8.83 -2.34 13.13
CA ALA A 53 -7.55 -2.43 12.42
C ALA A 53 -7.76 -2.45 10.89
N GLU A 54 -8.73 -3.25 10.42
CA GLU A 54 -9.12 -3.31 9.01
C GLU A 54 -9.61 -1.97 8.48
N VAL A 55 -10.48 -1.26 9.23
CA VAL A 55 -10.96 0.08 8.84
C VAL A 55 -9.80 1.09 8.76
N ARG A 56 -8.83 1.02 9.68
CA ARG A 56 -7.63 1.87 9.60
C ARG A 56 -6.79 1.52 8.37
N ALA A 57 -6.51 0.24 8.15
CA ALA A 57 -5.73 -0.23 7.00
C ALA A 57 -6.40 0.16 5.68
N SER A 58 -7.72 0.00 5.58
CA SER A 58 -8.52 0.40 4.41
C SER A 58 -8.43 1.90 4.12
N ARG A 59 -8.39 2.76 5.15
CA ARG A 59 -8.18 4.20 4.95
C ARG A 59 -6.80 4.53 4.39
N GLN A 60 -5.74 3.88 4.91
CA GLN A 60 -4.38 4.08 4.41
C GLN A 60 -4.24 3.58 2.97
N ALA A 61 -4.81 2.40 2.69
CA ALA A 61 -4.86 1.84 1.35
C ALA A 61 -5.59 2.75 0.37
N LYS A 62 -6.77 3.26 0.75
CA LYS A 62 -7.55 4.16 -0.08
C LYS A 62 -6.79 5.45 -0.41
N ALA A 63 -6.09 6.04 0.56
CA ALA A 63 -5.29 7.24 0.33
C ALA A 63 -4.23 7.01 -0.75
N MET A 64 -3.46 5.94 -0.64
CA MET A 64 -2.45 5.56 -1.64
C MET A 64 -3.06 5.24 -3.02
N LEU A 65 -4.05 4.36 -3.05
CA LEU A 65 -4.65 3.90 -4.30
C LEU A 65 -5.40 5.02 -5.04
N ASP A 66 -6.00 5.98 -4.33
CA ASP A 66 -6.67 7.11 -4.98
C ASP A 66 -5.68 8.13 -5.54
N VAL A 67 -4.57 8.41 -4.83
CA VAL A 67 -3.52 9.32 -5.32
C VAL A 67 -2.83 8.73 -6.55
N MET A 68 -2.38 7.48 -6.47
CA MET A 68 -1.73 6.83 -7.61
C MET A 68 -2.65 6.66 -8.80
N ALA A 69 -3.91 6.27 -8.57
CA ALA A 69 -4.85 6.11 -9.67
C ALA A 69 -5.09 7.42 -10.40
N ARG A 70 -5.20 8.55 -9.69
CA ARG A 70 -5.34 9.86 -10.32
C ARG A 70 -4.13 10.19 -11.19
N ASP A 71 -2.92 9.96 -10.70
CA ASP A 71 -1.72 10.22 -11.49
C ASP A 71 -1.63 9.31 -12.73
N PHE A 72 -2.05 8.04 -12.62
CA PHE A 72 -2.16 7.11 -13.75
C PHE A 72 -3.26 7.48 -14.74
N GLU A 73 -4.42 7.96 -14.27
CA GLU A 73 -5.52 8.44 -15.11
C GLU A 73 -5.10 9.67 -15.93
N SER A 74 -4.15 10.46 -15.40
CA SER A 74 -3.59 11.64 -16.05
C SER A 74 -2.17 11.42 -16.61
N ILE A 75 -1.80 10.16 -16.84
CA ILE A 75 -0.49 9.77 -17.40
C ILE A 75 -0.27 10.39 -18.77
N VAL A 76 0.95 10.83 -19.03
CA VAL A 76 1.37 11.40 -20.31
C VAL A 76 2.37 10.45 -20.95
N LEU A 77 1.96 9.86 -22.08
CA LEU A 77 2.80 9.00 -22.90
C LEU A 77 2.80 9.57 -24.33
N ARG A 78 3.95 9.60 -25.01
CA ARG A 78 4.02 10.01 -26.42
C ARG A 78 4.76 8.99 -27.26
N SER A 79 4.14 8.59 -28.37
CA SER A 79 4.75 7.67 -29.30
C SER A 79 5.72 8.34 -30.29
N GLY A 80 6.50 7.54 -31.01
CA GLY A 80 7.35 7.99 -32.12
C GLY A 80 8.69 8.61 -31.70
N ASN A 81 9.15 8.36 -30.48
CA ASN A 81 10.46 8.78 -29.99
C ASN A 81 11.14 7.65 -29.22
N ILE A 82 12.47 7.72 -29.10
CA ILE A 82 13.28 6.71 -28.40
C ILE A 82 13.38 6.96 -26.89
N ASN A 83 12.67 7.95 -26.37
CA ASN A 83 12.80 8.42 -25.00
C ASN A 83 11.91 7.60 -24.07
N GLU A 84 12.31 7.53 -22.80
CA GLU A 84 11.59 6.81 -21.77
C GLU A 84 10.49 7.68 -21.15
N TRP A 85 9.30 7.12 -21.00
CA TRP A 85 8.10 7.79 -20.48
C TRP A 85 7.61 7.22 -19.16
N LEU A 86 7.93 5.94 -18.91
CA LEU A 86 7.66 5.27 -17.64
C LEU A 86 8.79 4.30 -17.35
N TYR A 87 9.24 4.33 -16.11
CA TYR A 87 10.21 3.42 -15.55
C TYR A 87 9.61 2.76 -14.31
N CYS A 88 9.68 1.44 -14.23
CA CYS A 88 9.25 0.70 -13.05
C CYS A 88 10.25 -0.42 -12.77
N LYS A 89 10.66 -0.55 -11.51
CA LYS A 89 11.61 -1.59 -11.08
C LYS A 89 11.28 -2.09 -9.67
N THR A 90 11.50 -3.37 -9.43
CA THR A 90 11.53 -3.92 -8.07
C THR A 90 12.86 -3.60 -7.41
N GLU A 91 12.79 -2.97 -6.24
CA GLU A 91 13.97 -2.60 -5.47
C GLU A 91 14.77 -3.83 -5.05
N THR A 92 16.08 -3.76 -5.20
CA THR A 92 16.99 -4.83 -4.77
C THR A 92 17.23 -4.78 -3.27
N ASP A 93 17.20 -3.58 -2.68
CA ASP A 93 17.24 -3.41 -1.24
C ASP A 93 15.83 -3.10 -0.74
N LEU A 94 15.19 -4.11 -0.17
CA LEU A 94 13.79 -4.03 0.24
C LEU A 94 13.69 -3.26 1.56
N PRO A 95 12.71 -2.34 1.69
CA PRO A 95 12.55 -1.54 2.91
C PRO A 95 12.17 -2.46 4.08
N GLY A 96 12.59 -2.08 5.28
CA GLY A 96 12.23 -2.78 6.52
C GLY A 96 13.44 -3.06 7.40
N PRO A 97 13.23 -3.50 8.65
CA PRO A 97 14.33 -3.89 9.52
C PRO A 97 15.07 -5.10 8.91
N ASP A 98 16.39 -5.20 9.12
CA ASP A 98 17.25 -6.24 8.53
C ASP A 98 16.68 -7.67 8.58
N ARG A 99 15.99 -8.01 9.66
CA ARG A 99 15.41 -9.34 9.86
C ARG A 99 14.08 -9.56 9.14
N ASP A 100 13.31 -8.50 8.95
CA ASP A 100 11.91 -8.56 8.51
C ASP A 100 11.63 -7.49 7.45
N LYS A 101 12.50 -7.44 6.43
CA LYS A 101 12.32 -6.65 5.22
C LYS A 101 10.99 -6.99 4.53
N SER A 102 10.44 -6.00 3.85
CA SER A 102 9.37 -6.17 2.87
C SER A 102 9.75 -7.26 1.88
N THR A 103 8.76 -7.95 1.34
CA THR A 103 9.02 -8.96 0.30
C THR A 103 8.90 -8.39 -1.12
N ASN A 104 8.30 -7.19 -1.27
CA ASN A 104 8.21 -6.53 -2.56
C ASN A 104 7.98 -5.03 -2.40
N ALA A 105 8.82 -4.25 -3.05
CA ALA A 105 8.68 -2.81 -3.17
C ALA A 105 9.04 -2.38 -4.60
N ALA A 106 8.03 -1.98 -5.37
CA ALA A 106 8.25 -1.35 -6.66
C ALA A 106 8.67 0.12 -6.48
N GLU A 107 9.65 0.56 -7.25
CA GLU A 107 9.95 1.95 -7.55
C GLU A 107 9.33 2.27 -8.90
N LEU A 108 8.49 3.31 -8.95
CA LEU A 108 7.81 3.74 -10.16
C LEU A 108 8.13 5.20 -10.44
N MET A 109 8.37 5.54 -11.71
CA MET A 109 8.57 6.90 -12.21
C MET A 109 7.84 7.07 -13.53
N PHE A 110 7.08 8.15 -13.70
CA PHE A 110 6.39 8.45 -14.96
C PHE A 110 5.96 9.92 -15.04
N PHE A 111 5.46 10.32 -16.21
CA PHE A 111 4.96 11.68 -16.44
C PHE A 111 3.44 11.75 -16.27
N THR A 112 2.96 12.77 -15.55
CA THR A 112 1.55 12.96 -15.23
C THR A 112 1.18 14.44 -15.30
N SER A 113 -0.09 14.75 -15.52
CA SER A 113 -0.62 16.12 -15.40
C SER A 113 -1.23 16.38 -14.02
N ALA A 114 -0.38 16.32 -12.99
CA ALA A 114 -0.78 16.62 -11.63
C ALA A 114 -1.02 18.12 -11.46
N THR A 115 -2.17 18.49 -10.91
CA THR A 115 -2.55 19.90 -10.65
C THR A 115 -2.50 20.26 -9.17
N ASP A 116 -2.14 19.33 -8.29
CA ASP A 116 -2.37 19.48 -6.85
C ASP A 116 -1.37 20.40 -6.15
N ARG A 117 -0.15 20.58 -6.69
CA ARG A 117 0.89 21.45 -6.10
C ARG A 117 1.82 22.10 -7.13
N TYR A 118 1.25 22.94 -7.98
CA TYR A 118 2.08 23.84 -8.80
C TYR A 118 2.73 24.92 -7.93
N GLN A 119 4.07 24.93 -7.87
CA GLN A 119 4.80 25.88 -7.02
C GLN A 119 5.24 27.16 -7.71
N GLY A 120 5.02 27.25 -9.02
CA GLY A 120 5.24 28.50 -9.73
C GLY A 120 4.16 29.54 -9.44
N ALA A 121 4.52 30.81 -9.56
CA ALA A 121 3.57 31.89 -9.47
C ALA A 121 3.07 32.26 -10.87
N LEU A 122 1.88 31.78 -11.22
CA LEU A 122 1.23 31.99 -12.53
C LEU A 122 1.25 33.46 -12.93
N GLY A 123 1.75 33.74 -14.14
CA GLY A 123 1.78 35.10 -14.69
C GLY A 123 2.84 36.02 -14.09
N THR A 124 3.81 35.49 -13.35
CA THR A 124 4.97 36.23 -12.82
C THR A 124 6.27 35.77 -13.48
N SER A 125 7.40 36.40 -13.15
CA SER A 125 8.73 35.94 -13.59
C SER A 125 9.19 34.63 -12.92
N LYS A 126 8.44 34.12 -11.94
CA LYS A 126 8.66 32.83 -11.26
C LYS A 126 7.63 31.77 -11.69
N ASP A 127 7.07 31.92 -12.88
CA ASP A 127 6.21 30.92 -13.50
C ASP A 127 7.08 29.71 -13.89
N LEU A 128 6.91 28.61 -13.17
CA LEU A 128 7.46 27.29 -13.45
C LEU A 128 6.65 26.53 -14.53
N GLY A 129 5.72 27.22 -15.22
CA GLY A 129 5.00 26.83 -16.43
C GLY A 129 4.36 25.45 -16.44
N GLY A 130 3.89 25.04 -17.62
CA GLY A 130 3.63 23.65 -17.98
C GLY A 130 2.41 22.97 -17.35
N ASP A 131 2.05 21.84 -17.96
CA ASP A 131 0.96 20.94 -17.56
C ASP A 131 1.47 19.53 -17.25
N VAL A 132 2.71 19.19 -17.62
CA VAL A 132 3.32 17.88 -17.41
C VAL A 132 4.36 17.93 -16.29
N CYS A 133 4.13 17.15 -15.25
CA CYS A 133 5.05 16.90 -14.14
C CYS A 133 5.65 15.49 -14.26
N ALA A 134 6.79 15.25 -13.61
CA ALA A 134 7.26 13.89 -13.35
C ALA A 134 6.92 13.49 -11.91
N VAL A 135 6.45 12.26 -11.73
CA VAL A 135 6.13 11.70 -10.41
C VAL A 135 6.93 10.42 -10.17
N SER A 136 7.38 10.23 -8.93
CA SER A 136 7.95 8.97 -8.46
C SER A 136 7.22 8.46 -7.22
N TYR A 137 7.14 7.15 -7.12
CA TYR A 137 6.57 6.43 -6.00
C TYR A 137 7.55 5.41 -5.47
N LYS A 138 7.75 5.39 -4.15
CA LYS A 138 8.64 4.43 -3.48
C LYS A 138 8.17 4.16 -2.06
N LEU A 139 8.47 2.95 -1.59
CA LEU A 139 8.28 2.53 -0.20
C LEU A 139 9.59 2.67 0.58
N ALA A 140 9.53 3.22 1.79
CA ALA A 140 10.66 3.34 2.70
C ALA A 140 10.30 2.85 4.10
N PHE A 141 11.30 2.49 4.91
CA PHE A 141 11.12 2.14 6.32
C PHE A 141 11.83 3.16 7.21
N GLN A 142 11.09 4.16 7.71
CA GLN A 142 11.66 5.26 8.48
C GLN A 142 10.60 5.93 9.36
N ASP A 143 11.03 6.78 10.28
CA ASP A 143 10.10 7.64 11.01
C ASP A 143 9.52 8.71 10.06
N PRO A 144 8.19 8.83 9.91
CA PRO A 144 7.60 9.85 9.04
C PRO A 144 7.88 11.29 9.51
N LEU A 145 8.25 11.52 10.77
CA LEU A 145 8.53 12.85 11.32
C LEU A 145 9.99 13.27 11.16
N ASP A 146 10.92 12.39 11.57
CA ASP A 146 12.36 12.70 11.63
C ASP A 146 13.18 12.05 10.50
N ALA A 147 12.54 11.29 9.60
CA ALA A 147 13.14 10.61 8.45
C ALA A 147 14.40 9.79 8.80
N SER A 148 14.48 9.31 10.05
CA SER A 148 15.57 8.51 10.58
C SER A 148 15.08 7.12 10.97
N GLU A 149 16.02 6.17 11.06
CA GLU A 149 15.75 4.89 11.70
C GLU A 149 15.67 5.08 13.22
N SER A 150 14.47 4.93 13.74
CA SER A 150 14.06 5.20 15.12
C SER A 150 13.13 4.08 15.58
N PRO A 151 12.90 3.87 16.88
CA PRO A 151 11.89 2.91 17.36
C PRO A 151 10.49 3.14 16.76
N THR A 152 10.21 4.37 16.34
CA THR A 152 8.98 4.84 15.70
C THR A 152 8.93 4.56 14.19
N SER A 153 10.01 4.09 13.56
CA SER A 153 10.05 3.85 12.10
C SER A 153 8.97 2.91 11.64
N THR A 154 8.24 3.27 10.59
CA THR A 154 7.20 2.42 10.01
C THR A 154 7.44 2.32 8.52
N PHE A 155 6.71 1.44 7.86
CA PHE A 155 6.70 1.42 6.41
C PHE A 155 5.89 2.62 5.92
N VAL A 156 6.52 3.52 5.19
CA VAL A 156 5.91 4.75 4.71
C VAL A 156 5.94 4.75 3.19
N PHE A 157 4.80 5.05 2.60
CA PHE A 157 4.67 5.22 1.16
C PHE A 157 4.78 6.68 0.80
N TYR A 158 5.71 6.98 -0.10
CA TYR A 158 6.01 8.33 -0.53
C TYR A 158 5.68 8.54 -2.00
N ARG A 159 5.19 9.75 -2.27
CA ARG A 159 5.06 10.31 -3.61
C ARG A 159 6.04 11.47 -3.71
N GLN A 160 6.81 11.53 -4.79
CA GLN A 160 7.65 12.66 -5.11
C GLN A 160 7.16 13.29 -6.41
N LEU A 161 6.83 14.57 -6.39
CA LEU A 161 6.42 15.33 -7.57
C LEU A 161 7.51 16.33 -7.95
N VAL A 162 7.87 16.37 -9.23
CA VAL A 162 8.78 17.36 -9.81
C VAL A 162 7.96 18.35 -10.65
N ASP A 163 8.14 19.65 -10.39
CA ASP A 163 7.41 20.72 -11.08
C ASP A 163 7.55 20.67 -12.61
N PRO A 164 6.62 21.29 -13.38
CA PRO A 164 6.63 21.15 -14.82
C PRO A 164 7.86 21.75 -15.52
N LYS A 165 8.40 22.88 -15.05
CA LYS A 165 9.60 23.50 -15.64
C LYS A 165 10.84 22.59 -15.57
N PRO A 166 11.30 22.13 -14.39
CA PRO A 166 12.42 21.18 -14.34
C PRO A 166 12.10 19.86 -15.05
N THR A 167 10.83 19.42 -15.03
CA THR A 167 10.38 18.28 -15.82
C THR A 167 10.65 18.50 -17.31
N PHE A 168 10.27 19.65 -17.84
CA PHE A 168 10.45 19.99 -19.26
C PHE A 168 11.92 20.20 -19.62
N ASP A 169 12.69 20.91 -18.78
CA ASP A 169 14.07 21.30 -19.07
C ASP A 169 15.05 20.12 -18.91
N SER A 170 14.84 19.23 -17.92
CA SER A 170 15.81 18.20 -17.52
C SER A 170 15.33 16.76 -17.67
N LEU A 171 14.02 16.47 -17.59
CA LEU A 171 13.50 15.09 -17.52
C LEU A 171 12.89 14.60 -18.84
N LEU A 172 12.20 15.48 -19.57
CA LEU A 172 11.65 15.13 -20.88
C LEU A 172 12.76 14.83 -21.88
N ALA A 173 12.44 13.95 -22.82
CA ALA A 173 13.33 13.53 -23.90
C ALA A 173 14.66 12.89 -23.44
N LYS A 174 14.62 12.16 -22.32
CA LYS A 174 15.75 11.35 -21.84
C LYS A 174 15.56 9.87 -22.17
N PRO A 175 16.61 9.16 -22.60
CA PRO A 175 16.57 7.72 -22.81
C PRO A 175 16.66 6.91 -21.50
N ASP A 176 17.15 7.54 -20.41
CA ASP A 176 17.18 6.96 -19.07
C ASP A 176 16.48 7.93 -18.12
N LEU A 177 15.20 7.64 -17.86
CA LEU A 177 14.34 8.44 -16.99
C LEU A 177 14.80 8.35 -15.54
N LYS A 178 15.22 7.16 -15.07
CA LYS A 178 15.67 6.98 -13.68
C LYS A 178 16.88 7.86 -13.39
N GLN A 179 17.90 7.81 -14.23
CA GLN A 179 19.10 8.62 -14.02
C GLN A 179 18.77 10.12 -14.04
N ALA A 180 17.92 10.57 -14.96
CA ALA A 180 17.51 11.96 -15.07
C ALA A 180 16.69 12.41 -13.86
N PHE A 181 15.70 11.62 -13.46
CA PHE A 181 14.83 11.88 -12.30
C PHE A 181 15.66 11.96 -11.03
N ASN A 182 16.63 11.05 -10.86
CA ASN A 182 17.49 11.04 -9.69
C ASN A 182 18.40 12.27 -9.62
N ALA A 183 18.82 12.81 -10.75
CA ALA A 183 19.63 14.03 -10.82
C ALA A 183 18.83 15.29 -10.46
N GLU A 184 17.57 15.38 -10.92
CA GLU A 184 16.71 16.56 -10.71
C GLU A 184 15.93 16.49 -9.39
N GLY A 185 15.25 15.37 -9.13
CA GLY A 185 14.46 15.12 -7.93
C GLY A 185 15.29 14.68 -6.71
N GLY A 186 16.56 14.33 -6.86
CA GLY A 186 17.42 13.95 -5.74
C GLY A 186 17.25 12.48 -5.29
N ASN A 187 17.36 11.55 -6.23
CA ASN A 187 17.53 10.10 -6.05
C ASN A 187 16.66 9.44 -4.97
N ASN A 188 15.39 9.83 -4.80
CA ASN A 188 14.55 9.25 -3.76
C ASN A 188 15.32 9.14 -2.41
N ARG A 189 15.99 10.22 -1.99
CA ARG A 189 16.89 10.35 -0.82
C ARG A 189 16.14 10.24 0.51
N PHE A 190 15.27 9.24 0.62
CA PHE A 190 14.64 8.77 1.83
C PHE A 190 15.69 8.14 2.77
N GLU A 191 16.64 7.40 2.21
CA GLU A 191 17.63 6.59 2.95
C GLU A 191 18.76 7.41 3.61
N THR A 192 18.80 8.74 3.45
CA THR A 192 19.88 9.55 4.02
C THR A 192 19.43 11.00 4.29
N ALA A 193 18.49 11.18 5.21
CA ALA A 193 18.35 12.44 5.95
C ALA A 193 19.52 12.64 6.94
N THR A 194 20.77 12.41 6.51
CA THR A 194 21.94 12.86 7.27
C THR A 194 22.17 14.32 6.92
N SER A 195 21.42 15.19 7.58
CA SER A 195 21.84 16.48 8.17
C SER A 195 22.69 17.47 7.35
N ASN A 196 22.87 17.33 6.03
CA ASN A 196 23.76 18.20 5.24
C ASN A 196 23.33 18.28 3.78
N SER A 197 22.09 18.70 3.51
CA SER A 197 21.74 19.21 2.19
C SER A 197 20.94 20.49 2.39
N GLY A 198 21.57 21.64 2.17
CA GLY A 198 20.90 22.94 2.08
C GLY A 198 20.00 23.09 0.86
N SER A 199 19.44 22.00 0.35
CA SER A 199 18.50 21.96 -0.75
C SER A 199 17.11 21.72 -0.18
N THR A 200 16.37 22.81 0.00
CA THR A 200 14.96 22.86 0.42
C THR A 200 13.97 22.24 -0.59
N ASP A 201 14.45 21.58 -1.66
CA ASP A 201 13.66 21.25 -2.84
C ASP A 201 13.37 19.76 -3.05
N SER A 202 13.92 18.84 -2.24
CA SER A 202 13.54 17.41 -2.33
C SER A 202 12.19 17.20 -1.61
N GLN A 203 11.11 17.45 -2.33
CA GLN A 203 9.74 17.50 -1.81
C GLN A 203 9.10 16.11 -1.84
N TYR A 204 9.35 15.38 -0.76
CA TYR A 204 8.70 14.11 -0.53
C TYR A 204 7.35 14.30 0.15
N GLU A 205 6.32 13.72 -0.44
CA GLU A 205 4.96 13.78 0.09
C GLU A 205 4.65 12.47 0.80
N PHE A 206 4.45 12.56 2.11
CA PHE A 206 3.86 11.47 2.87
C PHE A 206 2.45 11.21 2.35
N VAL A 207 2.20 10.01 1.82
CA VAL A 207 0.88 9.60 1.36
C VAL A 207 0.17 8.79 2.45
N CYS A 208 0.83 7.72 2.91
CA CYS A 208 0.31 6.88 3.98
C CYS A 208 1.41 6.07 4.67
N GLU A 209 1.05 5.50 5.81
CA GLU A 209 1.89 4.61 6.60
C GLU A 209 1.36 3.17 6.58
N ASN A 210 2.18 2.27 7.10
CA ASN A 210 1.91 0.86 7.33
C ASN A 210 1.80 -0.01 6.07
N VAL A 211 2.33 0.46 4.93
CA VAL A 211 2.34 -0.30 3.67
C VAL A 211 3.52 -1.27 3.66
N TYR A 212 3.29 -2.55 3.91
CA TYR A 212 4.35 -3.55 3.95
C TYR A 212 4.85 -3.99 2.58
N GLN A 213 3.96 -4.14 1.60
CA GLN A 213 4.31 -4.50 0.23
C GLN A 213 3.62 -3.59 -0.77
N TYR A 214 4.30 -3.33 -1.87
CA TYR A 214 3.81 -2.57 -3.01
C TYR A 214 4.22 -3.24 -4.31
N SER A 215 3.23 -3.63 -5.11
CA SER A 215 3.41 -4.31 -6.40
C SER A 215 2.60 -3.61 -7.48
N ILE A 216 3.10 -3.66 -8.70
CA ILE A 216 2.40 -3.15 -9.89
C ILE A 216 2.36 -4.26 -10.93
N THR A 217 1.21 -4.40 -11.59
CA THR A 217 1.07 -5.25 -12.75
C THR A 217 0.61 -4.45 -13.95
N PHE A 218 1.37 -4.44 -15.03
CA PHE A 218 0.96 -3.84 -16.29
C PHE A 218 0.22 -4.86 -17.16
N ARG A 219 -0.90 -4.44 -17.74
CA ARG A 219 -1.65 -5.19 -18.74
C ARG A 219 -1.20 -4.73 -20.12
N VAL A 220 -0.66 -5.66 -20.90
CA VAL A 220 -0.06 -5.39 -22.21
C VAL A 220 -0.75 -6.27 -23.24
N ASP A 221 -1.29 -5.64 -24.27
CA ASP A 221 -1.88 -6.31 -25.42
C ASP A 221 -0.85 -6.41 -26.54
N VAL A 222 -0.51 -7.64 -26.92
CA VAL A 222 0.50 -7.90 -27.96
C VAL A 222 -0.19 -8.50 -29.18
N SER A 223 -0.04 -7.85 -30.33
CA SER A 223 -0.51 -8.41 -31.60
C SER A 223 0.43 -9.52 -32.06
N ASP A 224 -0.10 -10.72 -32.32
CA ASP A 224 0.68 -11.80 -32.92
C ASP A 224 0.80 -11.59 -34.45
N PRO A 225 1.99 -11.27 -34.99
CA PRO A 225 2.15 -11.00 -36.42
C PRO A 225 2.00 -12.26 -37.28
N MET A 226 2.03 -13.47 -36.69
CA MET A 226 1.99 -14.74 -37.41
C MET A 226 0.59 -15.36 -37.49
N SER A 227 -0.40 -14.78 -36.80
CA SER A 227 -1.78 -15.28 -36.81
C SER A 227 -2.62 -14.59 -37.88
N VAL A 228 -3.19 -15.37 -38.80
CA VAL A 228 -4.17 -14.90 -39.78
C VAL A 228 -5.44 -14.46 -39.02
N GLY A 229 -5.56 -13.14 -38.78
CA GLY A 229 -6.69 -12.57 -38.03
C GLY A 229 -6.35 -11.60 -36.89
N SER A 230 -5.12 -11.07 -36.80
CA SER A 230 -4.71 -10.06 -35.80
C SER A 230 -5.12 -10.45 -34.37
N THR A 231 -4.77 -11.66 -33.95
CA THR A 231 -5.06 -12.13 -32.59
C THR A 231 -4.24 -11.32 -31.59
N VAL A 232 -4.92 -10.61 -30.70
CA VAL A 232 -4.32 -9.89 -29.57
C VAL A 232 -4.15 -10.86 -28.41
N LYS A 233 -2.93 -10.96 -27.89
CA LYS A 233 -2.59 -11.74 -26.70
C LYS A 233 -2.47 -10.79 -25.51
N PRO A 234 -3.40 -10.82 -24.54
CA PRO A 234 -3.24 -10.08 -23.29
C PRO A 234 -2.16 -10.75 -22.42
N VAL A 235 -1.19 -9.95 -22.00
CA VAL A 235 -0.03 -10.34 -21.19
C VAL A 235 -0.03 -9.49 -19.93
N ARG A 236 0.39 -10.09 -18.80
CA ARG A 236 0.52 -9.39 -17.52
C ARG A 236 1.99 -9.35 -17.10
N VAL A 237 2.53 -8.14 -16.98
CA VAL A 237 3.89 -7.92 -16.48
C VAL A 237 3.78 -7.49 -15.02
N THR A 238 4.04 -8.41 -14.09
CA THR A 238 3.96 -8.15 -12.65
C THR A 238 5.35 -7.92 -12.10
N LEU A 239 5.55 -6.80 -11.42
CA LEU A 239 6.84 -6.40 -10.85
C LEU A 239 6.91 -6.89 -9.41
N GLY A 240 7.91 -7.72 -9.10
CA GLY A 240 8.21 -8.19 -7.75
C GLY A 240 9.07 -9.44 -7.67
N ASP A 241 9.50 -9.80 -6.46
CA ASP A 241 10.33 -10.99 -6.19
C ASP A 241 9.69 -12.31 -6.65
N ALA A 242 8.36 -12.41 -6.57
CA ALA A 242 7.56 -13.50 -7.16
C ALA A 242 6.82 -13.07 -8.45
N GLY A 243 7.17 -11.90 -8.98
CA GLY A 243 6.60 -11.33 -10.20
C GLY A 243 7.14 -12.00 -11.46
N THR A 244 6.68 -11.54 -12.61
CA THR A 244 7.15 -12.04 -13.90
C THR A 244 8.36 -11.28 -14.44
N ALA A 245 8.67 -10.12 -13.87
CA ALA A 245 9.78 -9.24 -14.22
C ALA A 245 10.27 -8.47 -12.98
N ASN A 246 11.53 -8.03 -12.99
CA ASN A 246 12.04 -7.06 -12.01
C ASN A 246 12.03 -5.64 -12.56
N GLU A 247 11.96 -5.48 -13.88
CA GLU A 247 12.03 -4.18 -14.53
C GLU A 247 11.08 -4.10 -15.73
N PHE A 248 10.42 -2.96 -15.86
CA PHE A 248 9.51 -2.65 -16.95
C PHE A 248 9.63 -1.18 -17.34
N ARG A 249 9.85 -0.92 -18.63
CA ARG A 249 10.04 0.42 -19.18
C ARG A 249 9.11 0.63 -20.37
N ILE A 250 8.58 1.85 -20.48
CA ILE A 250 7.82 2.31 -21.64
C ILE A 250 8.62 3.39 -22.34
N TYR A 251 9.02 3.12 -23.58
CA TYR A 251 9.57 4.10 -24.49
C TYR A 251 8.50 4.56 -25.48
N GLY A 252 8.74 5.67 -26.17
CA GLY A 252 7.81 6.15 -27.20
C GLY A 252 7.71 5.22 -28.42
N ASP A 253 8.65 4.30 -28.61
CA ASP A 253 8.69 3.39 -29.76
C ASP A 253 8.62 1.91 -29.40
N ARG A 254 8.81 1.55 -28.12
CA ARG A 254 8.85 0.16 -27.66
C ARG A 254 8.56 0.00 -26.17
N LEU A 255 8.18 -1.20 -25.78
CA LEU A 255 8.21 -1.65 -24.38
C LEU A 255 9.50 -2.43 -24.11
N ASP A 256 10.00 -2.40 -22.88
CA ASP A 256 11.15 -3.19 -22.46
C ASP A 256 10.92 -3.83 -21.11
N THR A 257 11.37 -5.08 -20.96
CA THR A 257 11.27 -5.83 -19.70
C THR A 257 12.34 -6.90 -19.63
N ASP A 258 12.83 -7.17 -18.42
CA ASP A 258 13.82 -8.22 -18.14
C ASP A 258 13.18 -9.60 -17.91
N GLY A 259 11.86 -9.63 -17.76
CA GLY A 259 11.09 -10.82 -17.41
C GLY A 259 10.57 -11.64 -18.58
N THR A 260 9.95 -12.77 -18.26
CA THR A 260 9.15 -13.59 -19.19
C THR A 260 7.69 -13.58 -18.75
N PRO A 261 6.90 -12.59 -19.20
CA PRO A 261 5.59 -12.30 -18.62
C PRO A 261 4.47 -13.28 -18.98
N ALA A 262 4.69 -14.20 -19.93
CA ALA A 262 3.71 -15.22 -20.26
C ALA A 262 4.35 -16.56 -20.62
N SER A 263 3.67 -17.65 -20.26
CA SER A 263 4.10 -19.04 -20.52
C SER A 263 3.00 -19.83 -21.24
N GLY A 264 3.37 -20.95 -21.87
CA GLY A 264 2.42 -21.84 -22.55
C GLY A 264 1.79 -21.21 -23.80
N ALA A 265 0.48 -21.45 -24.02
CA ALA A 265 -0.25 -20.98 -25.21
C ALA A 265 -0.34 -19.45 -25.33
N MET A 266 -0.12 -18.73 -24.22
CA MET A 266 -0.07 -17.27 -24.15
C MET A 266 1.35 -16.73 -24.17
N SER A 267 2.37 -17.58 -24.39
CA SER A 267 3.76 -17.14 -24.45
C SER A 267 3.99 -16.08 -25.53
N VAL A 268 4.73 -15.05 -25.15
CA VAL A 268 5.14 -13.93 -25.98
C VAL A 268 6.62 -13.70 -25.70
N SER A 269 7.44 -13.62 -26.74
CA SER A 269 8.86 -13.29 -26.57
C SER A 269 9.03 -11.82 -26.22
N ASN A 270 10.14 -11.45 -25.57
CA ASN A 270 10.42 -10.05 -25.26
C ASN A 270 10.49 -9.18 -26.53
N GLU A 271 10.89 -9.76 -27.68
CA GLU A 271 10.84 -9.10 -28.98
C GLU A 271 9.41 -8.79 -29.46
N GLN A 272 8.46 -9.69 -29.22
CA GLN A 272 7.05 -9.44 -29.52
C GLN A 272 6.45 -8.41 -28.54
N LEU A 273 6.84 -8.47 -27.27
CA LEU A 273 6.39 -7.54 -26.24
C LEU A 273 6.82 -6.09 -26.52
N LYS A 274 7.97 -5.87 -27.17
CA LYS A 274 8.41 -4.53 -27.60
C LYS A 274 7.36 -3.80 -28.43
N SER A 275 6.58 -4.53 -29.24
CA SER A 275 5.49 -3.98 -30.05
C SER A 275 4.13 -3.92 -29.34
N GLY A 276 4.08 -4.33 -28.08
CA GLY A 276 2.88 -4.38 -27.27
C GLY A 276 2.35 -3.00 -26.91
N LYS A 277 1.06 -2.96 -26.58
CA LYS A 277 0.33 -1.75 -26.16
C LYS A 277 -0.09 -1.91 -24.71
N VAL A 278 0.27 -0.95 -23.86
CA VAL A 278 -0.16 -0.98 -22.46
C VAL A 278 -1.60 -0.50 -22.38
N THR A 279 -2.50 -1.34 -21.87
CA THR A 279 -3.94 -1.06 -21.78
C THR A 279 -4.40 -0.69 -20.38
N GLY A 280 -3.62 -1.04 -19.36
CA GLY A 280 -3.97 -0.76 -17.98
C GLY A 280 -2.85 -1.13 -17.01
N CYS A 281 -3.03 -0.73 -15.75
CA CYS A 281 -2.22 -1.18 -14.64
C CYS A 281 -3.10 -1.62 -13.46
N GLU A 282 -2.62 -2.60 -12.71
CA GLU A 282 -3.19 -3.01 -11.43
C GLU A 282 -2.17 -2.70 -10.34
N ILE A 283 -2.62 -1.95 -9.35
CA ILE A 283 -1.84 -1.55 -8.18
C ILE A 283 -2.27 -2.45 -7.04
N SER A 284 -1.34 -3.18 -6.44
CA SER A 284 -1.59 -4.06 -5.29
C SER A 284 -0.73 -3.68 -4.11
N ILE A 285 -1.35 -3.60 -2.94
CA ILE A 285 -0.71 -3.19 -1.70
C ILE A 285 -1.11 -4.08 -0.55
N THR A 286 -0.17 -4.28 0.36
CA THR A 286 -0.39 -5.01 1.61
C THR A 286 -0.19 -4.06 2.77
N VAL A 287 -1.24 -3.79 3.54
CA VAL A 287 -1.20 -2.88 4.68
C VAL A 287 -1.23 -3.67 5.98
N LEU A 288 -0.28 -3.41 6.88
CA LEU A 288 -0.25 -4.02 8.20
C LEU A 288 -1.08 -3.22 9.21
N SER A 289 -1.72 -3.94 10.12
CA SER A 289 -2.29 -3.33 11.33
C SER A 289 -1.19 -2.69 12.20
N ASP A 290 -1.56 -1.68 13.00
CA ASP A 290 -0.60 -1.03 13.92
C ASP A 290 0.02 -2.04 14.90
N THR A 291 -0.80 -2.96 15.40
CA THR A 291 -0.36 -4.06 16.25
C THR A 291 0.60 -4.98 15.49
N GLY A 292 0.33 -5.23 14.21
CA GLY A 292 1.22 -5.98 13.33
C GLY A 292 2.59 -5.32 13.21
N ILE A 293 2.67 -4.02 12.95
CA ILE A 293 3.97 -3.35 12.82
C ILE A 293 4.75 -3.35 14.12
N ASN A 294 4.09 -3.07 15.25
CA ASN A 294 4.75 -3.10 16.56
C ASN A 294 5.27 -4.50 16.91
N GLN A 295 4.51 -5.55 16.56
CA GLN A 295 4.96 -6.93 16.74
C GLN A 295 6.08 -7.29 15.76
N LEU A 296 6.00 -6.90 14.49
CA LEU A 296 7.03 -7.19 13.48
C LEU A 296 8.40 -6.67 13.92
N LYS A 297 8.44 -5.47 14.51
CA LYS A 297 9.68 -4.85 15.04
C LYS A 297 10.32 -5.63 16.19
N THR A 298 9.50 -6.22 17.07
CA THR A 298 9.95 -6.73 18.37
C THR A 298 9.99 -8.25 18.44
N ARG A 299 9.16 -8.93 17.64
CA ARG A 299 8.92 -10.36 17.71
C ARG A 299 9.82 -11.11 16.76
N THR A 300 10.61 -12.02 17.31
CA THR A 300 11.36 -13.01 16.49
C THR A 300 10.43 -14.13 16.06
N PHE A 301 10.36 -14.41 14.76
CA PHE A 301 9.67 -15.58 14.23
C PHE A 301 10.59 -16.81 14.31
N ILE A 302 10.03 -17.93 14.75
CA ILE A 302 10.78 -19.19 14.93
C ILE A 302 11.05 -19.84 13.55
N ASP A 303 10.08 -19.73 12.64
CA ASP A 303 10.13 -20.24 11.28
C ASP A 303 9.33 -19.36 10.30
N GLU A 304 9.52 -19.58 9.00
CA GLU A 304 8.79 -18.87 7.94
C GLU A 304 7.28 -19.09 8.02
N LYS A 305 6.83 -20.26 8.51
CA LYS A 305 5.39 -20.55 8.67
C LYS A 305 4.77 -19.70 9.76
N ALA A 306 5.46 -19.48 10.88
CA ALA A 306 4.99 -18.57 11.92
C ALA A 306 4.93 -17.12 11.41
N LYS A 307 5.90 -16.69 10.59
CA LYS A 307 5.87 -15.38 9.94
C LYS A 307 4.70 -15.26 8.95
N ALA A 308 4.48 -16.25 8.10
CA ALA A 308 3.37 -16.26 7.15
C ALA A 308 2.01 -16.22 7.85
N LYS A 309 1.84 -17.00 8.93
CA LYS A 309 0.62 -16.96 9.76
C LYS A 309 0.43 -15.60 10.41
N PHE A 310 1.51 -15.00 10.91
CA PHE A 310 1.46 -13.66 11.50
C PHE A 310 1.04 -12.60 10.49
N LEU A 311 1.63 -12.62 9.29
CA LEU A 311 1.25 -11.72 8.22
C LEU A 311 -0.23 -11.93 7.87
N GLN A 312 -0.68 -13.16 7.68
CA GLN A 312 -2.09 -13.48 7.40
C GLN A 312 -3.07 -12.93 8.45
N GLU A 313 -2.70 -12.90 9.73
CA GLU A 313 -3.56 -12.39 10.80
C GLU A 313 -3.57 -10.85 10.90
N HIS A 314 -2.51 -10.18 10.42
CA HIS A 314 -2.26 -8.76 10.65
C HIS A 314 -2.13 -7.91 9.38
N SER A 315 -2.15 -8.51 8.19
CA SER A 315 -2.08 -7.84 6.89
C SER A 315 -3.43 -7.82 6.19
N TYR A 316 -3.68 -6.74 5.47
CA TYR A 316 -4.86 -6.54 4.64
C TYR A 316 -4.41 -6.17 3.23
N GLU A 317 -4.88 -6.91 2.24
CA GLU A 317 -4.52 -6.72 0.84
C GLU A 317 -5.59 -5.90 0.12
N PHE A 318 -5.14 -4.93 -0.67
CA PHE A 318 -6.02 -4.08 -1.47
C PHE A 318 -5.44 -3.95 -2.87
N THR A 319 -6.33 -3.97 -3.86
CA THR A 319 -5.96 -3.82 -5.28
C THR A 319 -6.86 -2.81 -5.95
N LYS A 320 -6.30 -2.00 -6.86
CA LYS A 320 -7.04 -1.09 -7.75
C LYS A 320 -6.52 -1.24 -9.17
N SER A 321 -7.44 -1.46 -10.11
CA SER A 321 -7.14 -1.44 -11.54
C SER A 321 -7.41 -0.05 -12.09
N VAL A 322 -6.53 0.42 -12.97
CA VAL A 322 -6.65 1.68 -13.70
C VAL A 322 -6.45 1.37 -15.17
N ASP A 323 -7.39 1.78 -16.01
CA ASP A 323 -7.23 1.70 -17.45
C ASP A 323 -6.37 2.87 -17.91
N LEU A 324 -5.37 2.59 -18.72
CA LEU A 324 -4.45 3.61 -19.22
C LEU A 324 -4.91 4.05 -20.62
N PRO A 325 -4.73 5.33 -20.98
CA PRO A 325 -4.95 5.77 -22.34
C PRO A 325 -3.97 5.01 -23.24
N GLY A 326 -4.48 4.00 -23.94
CA GLY A 326 -3.65 3.08 -24.71
C GLY A 326 -2.80 3.82 -25.73
N LEU A 327 -1.51 3.49 -25.76
CA LEU A 327 -0.61 3.83 -26.87
C LEU A 327 -0.78 2.84 -28.02
#